data_AF-A0A024TGV1-F1
#
_entry.id   AF-A0A024TGV1-F1
#
_cell.length_a   1.000
_cell.length_b   1.000
_cell.length_c   1.000
_cell.angle_alpha   90.00
_cell.angle_beta   90.00
_cell.angle_gamma   90.00
#
_symmetry.space_group_name_H-M   'P 1'
#
loop_
_entity.id
_entity.type
_entity.pdbx_description
1 polymer ?
#
loop_
_entity_poly.entity_id
_entity_poly.type
_entity_poly.pdbx_seq_one_letter_code
_entity_poly.pdbx_strand_id
1 'polypeptide(L)'
;MARSIKKASSTPTTRASKRTAAVKDAKDELKSRRNAASVDEEEECTPTSKAAKRNASRDDDDGKPDAAAKASEAWGFLKAPTGPQLKKPKKATPPADDVEFPPITEAEKAVFDSVIPSSATADKDTVRVLAWNVNGLRAVLKSSFRAYIACEDPDVLCLSETKIDDASLGQVKRMLPQYPFQYWNCATQKGYSGTAVFCKTEPLSVRTSLVVDSRPDDEGRYVALEFDTFWLVHTYVPNSGQKLDRLGFRTTKWDPTLFADLRELEKAKPVVWCGDLNVAHEEIDIHDPKGNKRSAGFTNEERASFGSFLASGFVDSFRRLHAHTQAYTYFSYRSDARRKNKGWRLDYFVVSAALMDRVQDSAIRSSIQGSDHLPIVLVLRK
;
A
#
# COMPACT_ATOMS: atom_id res chain seq x y z
N MET A 1 -29.76 -57.25 -35.75
CA MET A 1 -29.80 -57.09 -37.22
C MET A 1 -29.51 -55.62 -37.51
N ALA A 2 -28.28 -55.18 -37.81
CA ALA A 2 -27.44 -55.45 -38.98
C ALA A 2 -28.04 -54.93 -40.31
N ARG A 3 -27.49 -53.82 -40.83
CA ARG A 3 -27.25 -53.41 -42.25
C ARG A 3 -26.99 -51.90 -42.25
N SER A 4 -25.78 -51.36 -42.49
CA SER A 4 -24.77 -51.55 -43.55
C SER A 4 -25.12 -50.88 -44.90
N ILE A 5 -24.48 -49.72 -45.13
CA ILE A 5 -23.70 -49.28 -46.31
C ILE A 5 -24.38 -49.20 -47.69
N LYS A 6 -24.36 -48.00 -48.31
CA LYS A 6 -23.64 -47.75 -49.59
C LYS A 6 -23.44 -46.26 -49.93
N LYS A 7 -22.21 -45.97 -50.36
CA LYS A 7 -21.63 -44.73 -50.91
C LYS A 7 -21.95 -44.55 -52.41
N ALA A 8 -21.90 -43.30 -52.88
CA ALA A 8 -21.31 -42.85 -54.17
C ALA A 8 -21.04 -41.33 -54.04
N SER A 9 -19.81 -40.85 -53.82
CA SER A 9 -18.71 -40.55 -54.77
C SER A 9 -18.99 -39.40 -55.77
N SER A 10 -18.41 -38.23 -55.51
CA SER A 10 -17.56 -37.53 -56.51
C SER A 10 -16.79 -36.37 -55.86
N THR A 11 -15.48 -36.44 -55.99
CA THR A 11 -14.48 -35.34 -56.02
C THR A 11 -13.45 -35.84 -57.05
N PRO A 12 -12.56 -35.03 -57.68
CA PRO A 12 -12.08 -33.70 -57.27
C PRO A 12 -11.89 -32.70 -58.43
N THR A 13 -11.73 -31.40 -58.14
CA THR A 13 -10.71 -30.61 -58.85
C THR A 13 -10.21 -29.44 -58.02
N THR A 14 -8.91 -29.50 -57.77
CA THR A 14 -8.00 -28.48 -57.28
C THR A 14 -7.74 -27.41 -58.34
N ARG A 15 -7.61 -26.13 -57.94
CA ARG A 15 -6.49 -25.30 -58.40
C ARG A 15 -6.20 -24.14 -57.45
N ALA A 16 -5.10 -24.30 -56.72
CA ALA A 16 -4.33 -23.23 -56.11
C ALA A 16 -3.35 -22.61 -57.13
N SER A 17 -2.64 -21.57 -56.67
CA SER A 17 -1.51 -20.82 -57.29
C SER A 17 -1.90 -19.73 -58.28
N LYS A 18 -1.31 -18.52 -58.24
CA LYS A 18 -0.02 -18.05 -57.70
C LYS A 18 -0.10 -16.52 -57.53
N ARG A 19 0.43 -15.94 -56.43
CA ARG A 19 1.74 -15.22 -56.31
C ARG A 19 1.84 -14.00 -57.25
N THR A 20 2.25 -12.80 -56.83
CA THR A 20 3.55 -12.40 -56.22
C THR A 20 3.42 -10.92 -55.78
N ALA A 21 3.82 -10.54 -54.57
CA ALA A 21 5.11 -9.92 -54.20
C ALA A 21 5.02 -8.40 -53.96
N ALA A 22 5.29 -7.97 -52.73
CA ALA A 22 6.15 -6.83 -52.40
C ALA A 22 6.35 -6.78 -50.86
N VAL A 23 7.43 -7.40 -50.40
CA VAL A 23 8.10 -7.06 -49.14
C VAL A 23 9.47 -6.57 -49.56
N LYS A 24 9.79 -5.30 -49.27
CA LYS A 24 11.13 -4.82 -48.87
C LYS A 24 11.14 -3.28 -48.77
N ASP A 25 11.99 -2.82 -47.86
CA ASP A 25 12.57 -1.47 -47.75
C ASP A 25 11.82 -0.41 -46.94
N ALA A 26 12.09 -0.41 -45.62
CA ALA A 26 12.27 0.82 -44.83
C ALA A 26 13.15 0.49 -43.61
N LYS A 27 14.36 0.02 -43.88
CA LYS A 27 15.43 -0.15 -42.90
C LYS A 27 16.75 0.26 -43.55
N ASP A 28 16.79 1.51 -44.02
CA ASP A 28 17.98 2.26 -44.41
C ASP A 28 17.62 3.76 -44.44
N GLU A 29 17.47 4.34 -43.25
CA GLU A 29 17.69 5.76 -43.04
C GLU A 29 18.56 5.91 -41.79
N LEU A 30 19.78 5.39 -41.92
CA LEU A 30 20.89 5.62 -41.00
C LEU A 30 21.77 6.71 -41.64
N LYS A 31 22.31 7.61 -40.83
CA LYS A 31 23.48 8.46 -41.12
C LYS A 31 23.24 9.64 -42.09
N SER A 32 22.67 10.69 -41.54
CA SER A 32 23.06 12.07 -41.86
C SER A 32 22.80 12.92 -40.62
N ARG A 33 23.83 13.67 -40.19
CA ARG A 33 23.85 14.61 -39.05
C ARG A 33 24.35 14.05 -37.72
N ARG A 34 25.61 13.59 -37.73
CA ARG A 34 26.56 13.88 -36.65
C ARG A 34 27.89 14.31 -37.27
N ASN A 35 28.52 15.27 -36.59
CA ASN A 35 29.83 15.89 -36.80
C ASN A 35 29.91 17.07 -37.80
N ALA A 36 29.82 18.28 -37.25
CA ALA A 36 30.87 19.28 -37.39
C ALA A 36 31.12 19.89 -36.00
N ALA A 37 32.39 20.00 -35.64
CA ALA A 37 32.92 20.49 -34.37
C ALA A 37 33.46 21.92 -34.52
N SER A 38 33.41 22.70 -33.44
CA SER A 38 34.29 23.82 -33.03
C SER A 38 33.64 24.44 -31.78
N VAL A 39 34.16 24.33 -30.56
CA VAL A 39 35.33 25.01 -29.99
C VAL A 39 35.28 26.52 -30.24
N ASP A 40 34.98 27.27 -29.18
CA ASP A 40 35.39 28.65 -28.82
C ASP A 40 34.81 28.88 -27.40
N GLU A 41 35.62 28.75 -26.35
CA GLU A 41 36.36 29.82 -25.65
C GLU A 41 35.48 30.79 -24.83
N GLU A 42 35.80 30.75 -23.52
CA GLU A 42 35.72 31.74 -22.45
C GLU A 42 34.95 33.06 -22.68
N GLU A 43 34.04 33.38 -21.74
CA GLU A 43 34.16 34.65 -21.01
C GLU A 43 33.41 34.61 -19.67
N GLU A 44 34.20 34.84 -18.62
CA GLU A 44 33.82 35.09 -17.25
C GLU A 44 33.46 36.58 -17.10
N CYS A 45 32.33 36.91 -16.46
CA CYS A 45 32.16 38.25 -15.90
C CYS A 45 31.23 38.25 -14.69
N THR A 46 31.85 38.34 -13.51
CA THR A 46 31.21 38.84 -12.28
C THR A 46 31.12 40.36 -12.33
N PRO A 47 30.22 40.97 -11.55
CA PRO A 47 30.70 42.04 -10.69
C PRO A 47 30.20 41.92 -9.24
N THR A 48 31.19 41.79 -8.37
CA THR A 48 31.48 42.66 -7.21
C THR A 48 30.40 43.03 -6.18
N SER A 49 30.89 42.88 -4.95
CA SER A 49 30.36 43.24 -3.65
C SER A 49 30.14 44.74 -3.42
N LYS A 50 29.31 45.05 -2.42
CA LYS A 50 29.60 46.07 -1.40
C LYS A 50 28.86 45.79 -0.11
N ALA A 51 29.64 45.56 0.95
CA ALA A 51 29.22 45.58 2.34
C ALA A 51 29.22 47.03 2.87
N ALA A 52 28.44 47.33 3.91
CA ALA A 52 28.96 47.78 5.22
C ALA A 52 27.92 48.49 6.13
N LYS A 53 27.95 48.06 7.41
CA LYS A 53 27.85 48.78 8.69
C LYS A 53 26.51 49.47 9.07
N ARG A 54 25.87 49.19 10.22
CA ARG A 54 26.21 49.20 11.68
C ARG A 54 25.99 50.55 12.39
N ASN A 55 25.43 50.41 13.60
CA ASN A 55 25.32 51.32 14.77
C ASN A 55 24.11 52.25 14.79
N ALA A 56 23.54 52.70 15.93
CA ALA A 56 23.38 52.28 17.32
C ALA A 56 23.07 53.56 18.14
N SER A 57 21.94 53.56 18.86
CA SER A 57 21.72 54.07 20.24
C SER A 57 21.62 55.58 20.59
N ARG A 58 20.71 55.83 21.57
CA ARG A 58 20.63 56.89 22.63
C ARG A 58 19.97 58.22 22.26
N ASP A 59 19.25 58.96 23.13
CA ASP A 59 18.66 58.80 24.49
C ASP A 59 17.76 60.06 24.75
N ASP A 60 16.93 60.01 25.81
CA ASP A 60 16.31 61.11 26.60
C ASP A 60 15.16 61.94 26.01
N ASP A 61 14.19 62.52 26.74
CA ASP A 61 13.54 62.37 28.06
C ASP A 61 12.35 63.39 28.06
N ASP A 62 11.41 63.20 28.99
CA ASP A 62 10.45 64.17 29.57
C ASP A 62 9.15 64.63 28.86
N GLY A 63 8.04 64.48 29.60
CA GLY A 63 6.98 65.51 29.67
C GLY A 63 5.55 65.16 29.22
N LYS A 64 4.73 64.59 30.14
CA LYS A 64 3.24 64.55 30.10
C LYS A 64 2.62 65.99 30.20
N PRO A 65 1.29 66.27 30.01
CA PRO A 65 0.13 65.39 30.31
C PRO A 65 -1.11 65.40 29.37
N ASP A 66 -1.92 64.33 29.56
CA ASP A 66 -3.39 64.20 29.57
C ASP A 66 -4.26 64.60 28.34
N ALA A 67 -5.33 63.89 27.93
CA ALA A 67 -6.07 62.74 28.43
C ALA A 67 -6.96 62.13 27.32
N ALA A 68 -7.45 60.91 27.62
CA ALA A 68 -8.67 60.24 27.15
C ALA A 68 -8.60 59.34 25.89
N ALA A 69 -8.36 58.05 26.12
CA ALA A 69 -9.05 56.96 25.43
C ALA A 69 -9.08 55.68 26.30
N LYS A 70 -10.10 54.86 26.06
CA LYS A 70 -10.56 53.71 26.86
C LYS A 70 -9.68 52.45 26.75
N ALA A 71 -9.83 51.62 27.79
CA ALA A 71 -9.84 50.15 27.82
C ALA A 71 -8.51 49.37 28.01
N SER A 72 -8.31 48.87 29.23
CA SER A 72 -7.92 47.49 29.60
C SER A 72 -7.58 47.41 31.10
N GLU A 73 -8.02 46.35 31.79
CA GLU A 73 -7.42 45.65 32.97
C GLU A 73 -6.73 46.48 34.08
N ALA A 74 -6.82 46.25 35.39
CA ALA A 74 -7.31 45.24 36.32
C ALA A 74 -7.27 45.91 37.73
N TRP A 75 -7.88 45.41 38.81
CA TRP A 75 -7.29 44.46 39.76
C TRP A 75 -8.30 44.22 40.88
N GLY A 76 -8.46 42.95 41.30
CA GLY A 76 -9.32 42.56 42.41
C GLY A 76 -8.73 41.38 43.18
N PHE A 77 -7.80 41.71 44.07
CA PHE A 77 -7.51 41.08 45.37
C PHE A 77 -6.76 39.74 45.49
N LEU A 78 -5.78 39.80 46.39
CA LEU A 78 -5.01 38.73 47.03
C LEU A 78 -5.86 37.51 47.45
N LYS A 79 -5.34 36.30 47.20
CA LYS A 79 -5.36 35.16 48.14
C LYS A 79 -4.17 34.21 47.86
N ALA A 80 -3.59 33.70 48.94
CA ALA A 80 -2.38 32.89 49.03
C ALA A 80 -2.42 31.55 48.24
N PRO A 81 -1.26 30.97 47.86
CA PRO A 81 -1.21 29.73 47.12
C PRO A 81 -1.64 28.55 48.01
N THR A 82 -2.65 27.80 47.56
CA THR A 82 -2.95 26.48 48.12
C THR A 82 -1.95 25.46 47.57
N GLY A 83 -1.46 24.59 48.46
CA GLY A 83 -0.34 23.68 48.22
C GLY A 83 -0.55 22.64 47.10
N PRO A 84 0.48 21.81 46.85
CA PRO A 84 0.49 20.90 45.70
C PRO A 84 -0.66 19.89 45.80
N GLN A 85 -1.59 19.96 44.85
CA GLN A 85 -2.60 18.91 44.69
C GLN A 85 -1.89 17.63 44.24
N LEU A 86 -1.83 16.64 45.14
CA LEU A 86 -1.49 15.26 44.81
C LEU A 86 -2.41 14.78 43.70
N LYS A 87 -1.84 14.55 42.51
CA LYS A 87 -2.53 13.89 41.40
C LYS A 87 -3.07 12.56 41.90
N LYS A 88 -4.39 12.35 41.79
CA LYS A 88 -5.01 11.04 42.05
C LYS A 88 -4.24 9.97 41.25
N PRO A 89 -3.93 8.81 41.85
CA PRO A 89 -3.21 7.76 41.13
C PRO A 89 -4.03 7.37 39.90
N LYS A 90 -3.42 7.45 38.73
CA LYS A 90 -3.96 6.79 37.54
C LYS A 90 -4.13 5.32 37.92
N LYS A 91 -5.36 4.80 37.79
CA LYS A 91 -5.65 3.37 37.92
C LYS A 91 -4.61 2.64 37.07
N ALA A 92 -3.82 1.76 37.68
CA ALA A 92 -2.79 1.03 36.97
C ALA A 92 -3.45 0.34 35.78
N THR A 93 -2.97 0.64 34.57
CA THR A 93 -3.33 -0.14 33.39
C THR A 93 -2.96 -1.57 33.71
N PRO A 94 -3.85 -2.55 33.46
CA PRO A 94 -3.46 -3.95 33.59
C PRO A 94 -2.17 -4.19 32.79
N PRO A 95 -1.32 -5.14 33.21
CA PRO A 95 -0.13 -5.53 32.45
C PRO A 95 -0.50 -5.65 30.96
N ALA A 96 0.41 -5.20 30.08
CA ALA A 96 0.13 -5.14 28.64
C ALA A 96 -0.41 -6.49 28.11
N ASP A 97 -0.05 -7.59 28.76
CA ASP A 97 -0.43 -8.96 28.43
C ASP A 97 -1.76 -9.44 29.04
N ASP A 98 -2.64 -8.58 29.56
CA ASP A 98 -3.93 -8.99 30.16
C ASP A 98 -5.16 -8.38 29.46
N VAL A 99 -5.01 -7.79 28.27
CA VAL A 99 -6.16 -7.34 27.47
C VAL A 99 -6.97 -8.54 26.99
N GLU A 100 -8.18 -8.68 27.52
CA GLU A 100 -9.17 -9.65 27.07
C GLU A 100 -10.07 -9.03 26.00
N PHE A 101 -10.33 -9.78 24.94
CA PHE A 101 -11.24 -9.38 23.88
C PHE A 101 -12.54 -10.18 24.00
N PRO A 102 -13.72 -9.53 24.03
CA PRO A 102 -14.98 -10.23 24.19
C PRO A 102 -15.20 -11.24 23.04
N PRO A 103 -15.93 -12.34 23.27
CA PRO A 103 -16.31 -13.24 22.20
C PRO A 103 -17.15 -12.51 21.15
N ILE A 104 -16.97 -12.88 19.89
CA ILE A 104 -17.77 -12.34 18.78
C ILE A 104 -19.15 -13.01 18.84
N THR A 105 -20.21 -12.21 18.87
CA THR A 105 -21.59 -12.71 18.88
C THR A 105 -22.07 -13.09 17.48
N GLU A 106 -23.04 -14.00 17.40
CA GLU A 106 -23.66 -14.36 16.11
C GLU A 106 -24.39 -13.18 15.46
N ALA A 107 -24.93 -12.25 16.25
CA ALA A 107 -25.54 -11.03 15.74
C ALA A 107 -24.53 -10.11 15.04
N GLU A 108 -23.30 -10.02 15.55
CA GLU A 108 -22.23 -9.27 14.88
C GLU A 108 -21.78 -9.93 13.58
N LYS A 109 -21.82 -11.26 13.51
CA LYS A 109 -21.49 -12.02 12.29
C LYS A 109 -22.57 -11.90 11.22
N ALA A 110 -23.84 -11.97 11.61
CA ALA A 110 -24.99 -11.96 10.70
C ALA A 110 -25.05 -10.72 9.80
N VAL A 111 -24.43 -9.61 10.21
CA VAL A 111 -24.28 -8.39 9.39
C VAL A 111 -23.54 -8.68 8.07
N PHE A 112 -22.68 -9.69 8.04
CA PHE A 112 -21.84 -10.02 6.90
C PHE A 112 -22.39 -11.13 5.99
N ASP A 113 -23.46 -11.83 6.38
CA ASP A 113 -24.04 -12.95 5.62
C ASP A 113 -24.49 -12.55 4.21
N SER A 114 -24.92 -11.30 4.04
CA SER A 114 -25.33 -10.73 2.74
C SER A 114 -24.20 -10.08 1.96
N VAL A 115 -23.02 -9.95 2.57
CA VAL A 115 -21.91 -9.11 2.09
C VAL A 115 -20.73 -9.95 1.64
N ILE A 116 -20.44 -11.03 2.36
CA ILE A 116 -19.38 -11.97 2.04
C ILE A 116 -20.01 -13.08 1.20
N PRO A 117 -19.52 -13.37 -0.01
CA PRO A 117 -20.07 -14.43 -0.84
C PRO A 117 -20.12 -15.76 -0.08
N SER A 118 -21.21 -16.52 -0.19
CA SER A 118 -21.36 -17.83 0.47
C SER A 118 -20.27 -18.84 0.09
N SER A 119 -19.55 -18.63 -1.02
CA SER A 119 -18.39 -19.42 -1.43
C SER A 119 -17.09 -19.06 -0.69
N ALA A 120 -17.14 -18.12 0.26
CA ALA A 120 -15.99 -17.71 1.07
C ALA A 120 -15.63 -18.74 2.17
N THR A 121 -16.40 -19.82 2.33
CA THR A 121 -16.18 -20.84 3.35
C THR A 121 -15.36 -22.03 2.81
N ALA A 122 -14.14 -22.16 3.32
CA ALA A 122 -13.34 -23.37 3.47
C ALA A 122 -13.42 -24.43 2.35
N ASP A 123 -13.15 -24.06 1.09
CA ASP A 123 -12.68 -25.05 0.13
C ASP A 123 -11.27 -25.51 0.56
N LYS A 124 -11.16 -26.76 1.01
CA LYS A 124 -9.92 -27.35 1.51
C LYS A 124 -8.81 -27.34 0.45
N ASP A 125 -9.16 -27.24 -0.83
CA ASP A 125 -8.23 -27.23 -1.95
C ASP A 125 -7.80 -25.81 -2.34
N THR A 126 -8.18 -24.79 -1.54
CA THR A 126 -7.78 -23.40 -1.75
C THR A 126 -7.02 -22.82 -0.56
N VAL A 127 -6.21 -21.80 -0.84
CA VAL A 127 -5.59 -20.90 0.12
C VAL A 127 -6.18 -19.52 -0.12
N ARG A 128 -6.62 -18.91 0.97
CA ARG A 128 -7.28 -17.61 0.95
C ARG A 128 -6.47 -16.58 1.70
N VAL A 129 -6.03 -15.55 0.99
CA VAL A 129 -5.21 -14.47 1.55
C VAL A 129 -6.00 -13.18 1.55
N LEU A 130 -6.06 -12.50 2.69
CA LEU A 130 -6.66 -11.17 2.81
C LEU A 130 -5.59 -10.16 3.15
N ALA A 131 -5.55 -9.03 2.43
CA ALA A 131 -4.70 -7.90 2.78
C ALA A 131 -5.55 -6.65 3.06
N TRP A 132 -5.20 -5.88 4.09
CA TRP A 132 -5.91 -4.67 4.47
C TRP A 132 -5.01 -3.65 5.16
N ASN A 133 -4.86 -2.46 4.58
CA ASN A 133 -4.36 -1.30 5.34
C ASN A 133 -5.44 -0.85 6.33
N VAL A 134 -5.17 -0.98 7.63
CA VAL A 134 -6.15 -0.69 8.69
C VAL A 134 -6.06 0.73 9.24
N ASN A 135 -5.09 1.53 8.78
CA ASN A 135 -4.87 2.92 9.21
C ASN A 135 -4.93 3.09 10.75
N GLY A 136 -4.25 2.20 11.46
CA GLY A 136 -4.24 2.13 12.92
C GLY A 136 -5.12 1.02 13.47
N LEU A 137 -4.48 -0.06 13.92
CA LEU A 137 -5.16 -1.26 14.41
C LEU A 137 -6.09 -0.98 15.60
N ARG A 138 -5.68 -0.11 16.52
CA ARG A 138 -6.51 0.27 17.68
C ARG A 138 -7.79 1.01 17.28
N ALA A 139 -7.79 1.72 16.16
CA ALA A 139 -8.97 2.41 15.65
C ALA A 139 -9.95 1.40 15.02
N VAL A 140 -9.45 0.54 14.13
CA VAL A 140 -10.29 -0.46 13.45
C VAL A 140 -10.89 -1.47 14.43
N LEU A 141 -10.19 -1.80 15.53
CA LEU A 141 -10.70 -2.69 16.58
C LEU A 141 -11.94 -2.20 17.32
N LYS A 142 -12.28 -0.91 17.21
CA LYS A 142 -13.53 -0.34 17.75
C LYS A 142 -14.73 -0.54 16.82
N SER A 143 -14.50 -1.09 15.63
CA SER A 143 -15.52 -1.40 14.64
C SER A 143 -15.83 -2.90 14.60
N SER A 144 -16.59 -3.35 13.60
CA SER A 144 -16.89 -4.75 13.34
C SER A 144 -15.71 -5.56 12.76
N PHE A 145 -14.46 -5.09 12.90
CA PHE A 145 -13.25 -5.72 12.36
C PHE A 145 -13.14 -7.20 12.72
N ARG A 146 -13.23 -7.54 14.01
CA ARG A 146 -13.04 -8.91 14.49
C ARG A 146 -14.12 -9.84 13.95
N ALA A 147 -15.37 -9.37 13.93
CA ALA A 147 -16.51 -10.10 13.35
C ALA A 147 -16.32 -10.31 11.84
N TYR A 148 -15.90 -9.28 11.12
CA TYR A 148 -15.61 -9.37 9.69
C TYR A 148 -14.53 -10.43 9.40
N ILE A 149 -13.38 -10.37 10.09
CA ILE A 149 -12.31 -11.36 9.90
C ILE A 149 -12.78 -12.76 10.25
N ALA A 150 -13.62 -12.93 11.28
CA ALA A 150 -14.17 -14.24 11.63
C ALA A 150 -15.15 -14.80 10.58
N CYS A 151 -15.93 -13.95 9.91
CA CYS A 151 -16.83 -14.36 8.83
C CYS A 151 -16.09 -14.61 7.51
N GLU A 152 -15.11 -13.75 7.20
CA GLU A 152 -14.32 -13.83 5.98
C GLU A 152 -13.25 -14.94 6.05
N ASP A 153 -12.87 -15.34 7.27
CA ASP A 153 -12.05 -16.50 7.64
C ASP A 153 -10.84 -16.81 6.73
N PRO A 154 -10.01 -15.82 6.35
CA PRO A 154 -8.85 -16.08 5.49
C PRO A 154 -7.84 -17.00 6.17
N ASP A 155 -7.11 -17.81 5.40
CA ASP A 155 -6.00 -18.64 5.90
C ASP A 155 -4.81 -17.79 6.33
N VAL A 156 -4.60 -16.68 5.60
CA VAL A 156 -3.58 -15.67 5.91
C VAL A 156 -4.19 -14.27 5.86
N LEU A 157 -4.01 -13.52 6.94
CA LEU A 157 -4.43 -12.12 7.06
C LEU A 157 -3.20 -11.21 7.15
N CYS A 158 -3.11 -10.25 6.24
CA CYS A 158 -2.03 -9.29 6.12
C CYS A 158 -2.54 -7.88 6.45
N LEU A 159 -1.96 -7.23 7.47
CA LEU A 159 -2.36 -5.89 7.91
C LEU A 159 -1.23 -4.88 7.67
N SER A 160 -1.57 -3.75 7.07
CA SER A 160 -0.68 -2.57 6.92
C SER A 160 -1.13 -1.43 7.80
N GLU A 161 -0.19 -0.54 8.15
CA GLU A 161 -0.40 0.58 9.08
C GLU A 161 -1.01 0.14 10.42
N THR A 162 -0.43 -0.89 11.04
CA THR A 162 -0.90 -1.33 12.37
C THR A 162 -0.73 -0.21 13.41
N LYS A 163 0.31 0.63 13.27
CA LYS A 163 0.69 1.72 14.18
C LYS A 163 0.91 1.21 15.61
N ILE A 164 1.34 -0.04 15.73
CA ILE A 164 1.68 -0.70 16.99
C ILE A 164 3.20 -0.73 17.11
N ASP A 165 3.71 -0.27 18.26
CA ASP A 165 5.10 -0.43 18.67
C ASP A 165 5.30 -1.70 19.50
N ASP A 166 6.54 -2.20 19.60
CA ASP A 166 6.83 -3.47 20.28
C ASP A 166 6.34 -3.51 21.73
N ALA A 167 6.50 -2.40 22.46
CA ALA A 167 6.05 -2.29 23.86
C ALA A 167 4.52 -2.36 24.01
N SER A 168 3.79 -2.19 22.92
CA SER A 168 2.33 -2.22 22.87
C SER A 168 1.75 -3.55 22.38
N LEU A 169 2.57 -4.49 21.89
CA LEU A 169 2.10 -5.71 21.25
C LEU A 169 1.19 -6.56 22.16
N GLY A 170 1.52 -6.68 23.45
CA GLY A 170 0.73 -7.42 24.43
C GLY A 170 -0.76 -7.02 24.43
N GLN A 171 -1.04 -5.74 24.16
CA GLN A 171 -2.41 -5.18 24.20
C GLN A 171 -3.29 -5.66 23.03
N VAL A 172 -2.68 -6.14 21.95
CA VAL A 172 -3.39 -6.48 20.71
C VAL A 172 -3.17 -7.92 20.27
N LYS A 173 -2.12 -8.60 20.73
CA LYS A 173 -1.71 -9.94 20.23
C LYS A 173 -2.82 -11.02 20.34
N ARG A 174 -3.74 -10.87 21.30
CA ARG A 174 -4.87 -11.81 21.49
C ARG A 174 -6.16 -11.45 20.74
N MET A 175 -6.15 -10.41 19.89
CA MET A 175 -7.38 -9.94 19.24
C MET A 175 -8.04 -10.96 18.31
N LEU A 176 -7.24 -11.86 17.72
CA LEU A 176 -7.70 -12.89 16.77
C LEU A 176 -7.14 -14.26 17.19
N PRO A 177 -7.76 -14.93 18.18
CA PRO A 177 -7.25 -16.20 18.72
C PRO A 177 -7.27 -17.35 17.71
N GLN A 178 -8.02 -17.23 16.59
CA GLN A 178 -8.05 -18.23 15.52
C GLN A 178 -6.76 -18.29 14.68
N TYR A 179 -5.83 -17.35 14.86
CA TYR A 179 -4.53 -17.35 14.18
C TYR A 179 -3.40 -17.61 15.18
N PRO A 180 -2.94 -18.87 15.30
CA PRO A 180 -1.87 -19.22 16.24
C PRO A 180 -0.51 -18.63 15.86
N PHE A 181 -0.27 -18.37 14.56
CA PHE A 181 1.01 -17.84 14.08
C PHE A 181 0.86 -16.37 13.70
N GLN A 182 1.60 -15.49 14.36
CA GLN A 182 1.53 -14.05 14.16
C GLN A 182 2.94 -13.45 14.03
N TYR A 183 3.16 -12.71 12.95
CA TYR A 183 4.44 -12.09 12.64
C TYR A 183 4.26 -10.59 12.54
N TRP A 184 4.93 -9.86 13.43
CA TRP A 184 4.83 -8.42 13.54
C TRP A 184 6.15 -7.78 13.13
N ASN A 185 6.07 -6.72 12.33
CA ASN A 185 7.19 -5.86 12.03
C ASN A 185 6.79 -4.42 12.42
N CYS A 186 7.20 -4.02 13.61
CA CYS A 186 6.86 -2.73 14.21
C CYS A 186 7.83 -1.65 13.74
N ALA A 187 7.32 -0.45 13.49
CA ALA A 187 8.20 0.69 13.25
C ALA A 187 8.88 1.14 14.55
N THR A 188 10.13 1.61 14.44
CA THR A 188 10.83 2.25 15.58
C THR A 188 10.09 3.51 16.04
N GLN A 189 9.51 4.26 15.10
CA GLN A 189 8.68 5.41 15.42
C GLN A 189 7.30 4.96 15.94
N LYS A 190 6.97 5.38 17.17
CA LYS A 190 5.68 5.07 17.80
C LYS A 190 4.50 5.62 17.00
N GLY A 191 3.46 4.80 16.84
CA GLY A 191 2.21 5.19 16.17
C GLY A 191 2.34 5.41 14.67
N TYR A 192 3.41 4.92 14.05
CA TYR A 192 3.70 5.08 12.62
C TYR A 192 3.84 3.71 11.95
N SER A 193 3.42 3.61 10.68
CA SER A 193 3.64 2.43 9.83
C SER A 193 3.31 1.10 10.53
N GLY A 194 4.13 0.07 10.36
CA GLY A 194 3.99 -1.24 10.96
C GLY A 194 3.14 -2.19 10.12
N THR A 195 3.59 -3.44 10.05
CA THR A 195 2.91 -4.53 9.34
C THR A 195 2.74 -5.73 10.26
N ALA A 196 1.70 -6.52 10.01
CA ALA A 196 1.47 -7.77 10.72
C ALA A 196 0.86 -8.82 9.79
N VAL A 197 1.27 -10.08 9.94
CA VAL A 197 0.69 -11.21 9.21
C VAL A 197 0.25 -12.29 10.19
N PHE A 198 -0.99 -12.74 10.06
CA PHE A 198 -1.63 -13.76 10.90
C PHE A 198 -1.91 -14.99 10.04
N CYS A 199 -1.49 -16.17 10.47
CA CYS A 199 -1.61 -17.41 9.70
C CYS A 199 -2.27 -18.50 10.54
N LYS A 200 -3.13 -19.30 9.89
CA LYS A 200 -3.67 -20.54 10.47
C LYS A 200 -2.65 -21.68 10.45
N THR A 201 -1.78 -21.70 9.43
CA THR A 201 -0.71 -22.69 9.24
C THR A 201 0.65 -22.05 9.46
N GLU A 202 1.59 -22.79 10.05
CA GLU A 202 2.95 -22.31 10.27
C GLU A 202 3.70 -22.18 8.93
N PRO A 203 4.32 -21.04 8.63
CA PRO A 203 5.23 -20.91 7.51
C PRO A 203 6.55 -21.66 7.77
N LEU A 204 7.17 -22.13 6.70
CA LEU A 204 8.46 -22.83 6.73
C LEU A 204 9.62 -21.90 7.13
N SER A 205 9.53 -20.63 6.76
CA SER A 205 10.51 -19.61 7.12
C SER A 205 9.89 -18.22 7.12
N VAL A 206 10.52 -17.29 7.84
CA VAL A 206 10.01 -15.95 8.08
C VAL A 206 11.14 -14.93 7.95
N ARG A 207 10.89 -13.85 7.21
CA ARG A 207 11.79 -12.71 7.04
C ARG A 207 11.02 -11.41 7.34
N THR A 208 11.49 -10.63 8.31
CA THR A 208 10.87 -9.35 8.70
C THR A 208 11.78 -8.15 8.48
N SER A 209 12.84 -8.30 7.69
CA SER A 209 13.78 -7.22 7.43
C SER A 209 14.15 -7.18 5.96
N LEU A 210 14.08 -5.96 5.39
CA LEU A 210 14.57 -5.61 4.06
C LEU A 210 15.72 -4.62 4.26
N VAL A 211 16.88 -4.85 3.62
CA VAL A 211 18.03 -3.95 3.74
C VAL A 211 18.02 -2.94 2.60
N VAL A 212 17.67 -1.70 2.91
CA VAL A 212 17.55 -0.58 1.95
C VAL A 212 18.68 0.41 2.21
N ASP A 213 19.45 0.73 1.17
CA ASP A 213 20.60 1.66 1.26
C ASP A 213 21.59 1.26 2.38
N SER A 214 21.95 -0.02 2.42
CA SER A 214 22.87 -0.62 3.40
C SER A 214 22.42 -0.59 4.86
N ARG A 215 21.12 -0.31 5.11
CA ARG A 215 20.54 -0.36 6.46
C ARG A 215 19.25 -1.19 6.47
N PRO A 216 19.00 -1.96 7.54
CA PRO A 216 17.68 -2.57 7.74
C PRO A 216 16.58 -1.49 7.73
N ASP A 217 15.46 -1.78 7.07
CA ASP A 217 14.24 -1.00 7.21
C ASP A 217 13.77 -1.02 8.68
N ASP A 218 13.64 0.17 9.26
CA ASP A 218 13.18 0.37 10.64
C ASP A 218 11.76 0.97 10.69
N GLU A 219 11.10 1.10 9.53
CA GLU A 219 9.72 1.55 9.41
C GLU A 219 8.70 0.41 9.45
N GLY A 220 9.14 -0.86 9.56
CA GLY A 220 8.27 -2.00 9.76
C GLY A 220 7.39 -2.35 8.55
N ARG A 221 7.95 -2.26 7.33
CA ARG A 221 7.18 -2.26 6.08
C ARG A 221 7.14 -3.58 5.33
N TYR A 222 7.78 -4.63 5.85
CA TYR A 222 8.03 -5.87 5.12
C TYR A 222 7.87 -7.10 6.02
N VAL A 223 7.10 -8.09 5.55
CA VAL A 223 7.07 -9.45 6.10
C VAL A 223 6.99 -10.44 4.94
N ALA A 224 7.95 -11.34 4.83
CA ALA A 224 7.91 -12.47 3.90
C ALA A 224 7.82 -13.79 4.64
N LEU A 225 6.87 -14.63 4.23
CA LEU A 225 6.59 -15.95 4.78
C LEU A 225 6.70 -16.99 3.68
N GLU A 226 7.46 -18.04 3.93
CA GLU A 226 7.57 -19.16 3.02
C GLU A 226 6.52 -20.21 3.35
N PHE A 227 5.73 -20.61 2.35
CA PHE A 227 4.85 -21.77 2.43
C PHE A 227 5.36 -22.88 1.50
N ASP A 228 4.73 -24.05 1.54
CA ASP A 228 5.16 -25.22 0.76
C ASP A 228 5.27 -24.92 -0.74
N THR A 229 4.32 -24.16 -1.30
CA THR A 229 4.21 -23.97 -2.76
C THR A 229 4.45 -22.53 -3.23
N PHE A 230 4.57 -21.55 -2.34
CA PHE A 230 4.81 -20.15 -2.69
C PHE A 230 5.39 -19.34 -1.53
N TRP A 231 5.99 -18.19 -1.86
CA TRP A 231 6.31 -17.13 -0.90
C TRP A 231 5.16 -16.13 -0.82
N LEU A 232 4.72 -15.78 0.39
CA LEU A 232 3.88 -14.61 0.62
C LEU A 232 4.76 -13.45 1.07
N VAL A 233 4.73 -12.33 0.35
CA VAL A 233 5.43 -11.10 0.73
C VAL A 233 4.39 -10.01 0.96
N HIS A 234 4.22 -9.58 2.20
CA HIS A 234 3.34 -8.47 2.57
C HIS A 234 4.14 -7.20 2.78
N THR A 235 3.68 -6.10 2.18
CA THR A 235 4.35 -4.80 2.31
C THR A 235 3.40 -3.65 2.57
N TYR A 236 3.91 -2.65 3.29
CA TYR A 236 3.38 -1.29 3.30
C TYR A 236 4.41 -0.37 2.68
N VAL A 237 4.28 -0.11 1.38
CA VAL A 237 5.32 0.58 0.63
C VAL A 237 5.35 2.09 1.00
N PRO A 238 6.53 2.73 1.13
CA PRO A 238 6.61 4.15 1.49
C PRO A 238 5.79 5.04 0.55
N ASN A 239 4.94 5.87 1.13
CA ASN A 239 4.30 6.96 0.40
C ASN A 239 5.34 8.05 0.06
N SER A 240 5.26 8.62 -1.13
CA SER A 240 6.21 9.66 -1.59
C SER A 240 6.07 11.01 -0.88
N GLY A 241 5.02 11.19 -0.06
CA GLY A 241 4.77 12.40 0.72
C GLY A 241 4.01 13.47 -0.08
N GLN A 242 3.25 14.34 0.61
CA GLN A 242 2.46 15.38 -0.06
C GLN A 242 3.29 16.36 -0.88
N LYS A 243 4.56 16.56 -0.51
CA LYS A 243 5.52 17.41 -1.23
C LYS A 243 6.45 16.61 -2.15
N LEU A 244 6.20 15.31 -2.31
CA LEU A 244 7.05 14.37 -3.05
C LEU A 244 8.49 14.29 -2.51
N ASP A 245 8.69 14.66 -1.24
CA ASP A 245 9.98 14.69 -0.55
C ASP A 245 10.62 13.29 -0.40
N ARG A 246 9.78 12.23 -0.41
CA ARG A 246 10.24 10.84 -0.37
C ARG A 246 10.24 10.16 -1.73
N LEU A 247 9.83 10.83 -2.81
CA LEU A 247 9.74 10.21 -4.14
C LEU A 247 11.07 9.61 -4.59
N GLY A 248 12.18 10.35 -4.41
CA GLY A 248 13.52 9.86 -4.75
C GLY A 248 13.92 8.63 -3.94
N PHE A 249 13.66 8.61 -2.63
CA PHE A 249 13.89 7.44 -1.79
C PHE A 249 13.05 6.25 -2.26
N ARG A 250 11.77 6.47 -2.53
CA ARG A 250 10.82 5.46 -2.99
C ARG A 250 11.29 4.79 -4.28
N THR A 251 11.56 5.56 -5.33
CA THR A 251 11.79 5.01 -6.68
C THR A 251 13.24 4.62 -6.97
N THR A 252 14.22 5.19 -6.25
CA THR A 252 15.65 4.93 -6.51
C THR A 252 16.30 4.01 -5.48
N LYS A 253 15.68 3.82 -4.30
CA LYS A 253 16.22 2.98 -3.22
C LYS A 253 15.26 1.86 -2.85
N TRP A 254 14.06 2.22 -2.39
CA TRP A 254 13.11 1.25 -1.85
C TRP A 254 12.62 0.26 -2.91
N ASP A 255 12.04 0.76 -4.01
CA ASP A 255 11.47 -0.08 -5.08
C ASP A 255 12.53 -1.02 -5.69
N PRO A 256 13.73 -0.55 -6.12
CA PRO A 256 14.74 -1.45 -6.65
C PRO A 256 15.18 -2.54 -5.68
N THR A 257 15.31 -2.21 -4.38
CA THR A 257 15.65 -3.19 -3.34
C THR A 257 14.56 -4.25 -3.20
N LEU A 258 13.29 -3.84 -3.09
CA LEU A 258 12.17 -4.76 -2.97
C LEU A 258 12.08 -5.66 -4.22
N PHE A 259 12.19 -5.09 -5.42
CA PHE A 259 12.11 -5.85 -6.67
C PHE A 259 13.26 -6.84 -6.85
N ALA A 260 14.46 -6.52 -6.35
CA ALA A 260 15.57 -7.47 -6.31
C ALA A 260 15.28 -8.63 -5.35
N ASP A 261 14.74 -8.33 -4.16
CA ASP A 261 14.37 -9.35 -3.17
C ASP A 261 13.25 -10.28 -3.66
N LEU A 262 12.17 -9.73 -4.24
CA LEU A 262 11.07 -10.52 -4.81
C LEU A 262 11.57 -11.48 -5.91
N ARG A 263 12.47 -11.02 -6.78
CA ARG A 263 13.08 -11.87 -7.83
C ARG A 263 14.02 -12.92 -7.26
N GLU A 264 14.72 -12.62 -6.16
CA GLU A 264 15.55 -13.61 -5.48
C GLU A 264 14.69 -14.73 -4.88
N LEU A 265 13.60 -14.37 -4.20
CA LEU A 265 12.65 -15.33 -3.65
C LEU A 265 12.01 -16.20 -4.75
N GLU A 266 11.65 -15.58 -5.88
CA GLU A 266 11.01 -16.26 -7.02
C GLU A 266 11.88 -17.39 -7.62
N LYS A 267 13.20 -17.34 -7.45
CA LYS A 267 14.11 -18.42 -7.89
C LYS A 267 13.85 -19.74 -7.17
N ALA A 268 13.38 -19.69 -5.93
CA ALA A 268 13.12 -20.87 -5.12
C ALA A 268 11.66 -21.33 -5.25
N LYS A 269 10.70 -20.40 -5.09
CA LYS A 269 9.27 -20.66 -5.19
C LYS A 269 8.56 -19.43 -5.78
N PRO A 270 7.45 -19.60 -6.52
CA PRO A 270 6.65 -18.48 -6.99
C PRO A 270 6.21 -17.57 -5.83
N VAL A 271 6.01 -16.28 -6.12
CA VAL A 271 5.76 -15.25 -5.11
C VAL A 271 4.35 -14.68 -5.26
N VAL A 272 3.68 -14.47 -4.13
CA VAL A 272 2.49 -13.63 -3.96
C VAL A 272 2.91 -12.40 -3.17
N TRP A 273 3.00 -11.25 -3.83
CA TRP A 273 3.28 -9.95 -3.21
C TRP A 273 1.98 -9.18 -2.98
N CYS A 274 1.73 -8.73 -1.75
CA CYS A 274 0.49 -8.05 -1.39
C CYS A 274 0.67 -6.87 -0.43
N GLY A 275 -0.42 -6.13 -0.25
CA GLY A 275 -0.53 -5.01 0.68
C GLY A 275 -0.79 -3.68 -0.01
N ASP A 276 -0.56 -2.59 0.72
CA ASP A 276 -0.67 -1.22 0.21
C ASP A 276 0.65 -0.83 -0.45
N LEU A 277 0.60 -0.75 -1.79
CA LEU A 277 1.76 -0.46 -2.62
C LEU A 277 1.93 1.04 -2.90
N ASN A 278 1.04 1.89 -2.39
CA ASN A 278 1.08 3.34 -2.56
C ASN A 278 1.30 3.76 -4.01
N VAL A 279 0.65 3.10 -4.97
CA VAL A 279 0.66 3.46 -6.39
C VAL A 279 -0.65 3.04 -7.05
N ALA A 280 -1.29 3.93 -7.79
CA ALA A 280 -2.34 3.60 -8.76
C ALA A 280 -1.67 3.44 -10.14
N HIS A 281 -1.61 2.22 -10.66
CA HIS A 281 -0.78 1.92 -11.83
C HIS A 281 -1.25 2.63 -13.11
N GLU A 282 -2.54 2.50 -13.42
CA GLU A 282 -3.13 3.04 -14.65
C GLU A 282 -4.19 4.09 -14.38
N GLU A 283 -4.58 4.87 -15.41
CA GLU A 283 -5.62 5.90 -15.27
C GLU A 283 -6.97 5.32 -14.78
N ILE A 284 -7.26 4.04 -15.07
CA ILE A 284 -8.45 3.34 -14.58
C ILE A 284 -8.42 3.08 -13.06
N ASP A 285 -7.24 3.13 -12.44
CA ASP A 285 -7.02 2.85 -11.02
C ASP A 285 -7.26 4.06 -10.11
N ILE A 286 -7.62 5.22 -10.66
CA ILE A 286 -7.74 6.47 -9.89
C ILE A 286 -8.87 7.35 -10.40
N HIS A 287 -9.56 8.01 -9.47
CA HIS A 287 -10.47 9.12 -9.80
C HIS A 287 -9.69 10.39 -10.17
N ASP A 288 -10.07 11.04 -11.27
CA ASP A 288 -9.41 12.26 -11.78
C ASP A 288 -7.90 12.07 -12.02
N PRO A 289 -7.49 11.19 -12.95
CA PRO A 289 -6.08 10.96 -13.26
C PRO A 289 -5.38 12.23 -13.76
N LYS A 290 -6.11 13.13 -14.43
CA LYS A 290 -5.55 14.39 -14.95
C LYS A 290 -5.16 15.35 -13.82
N GLY A 291 -6.02 15.49 -12.81
CA GLY A 291 -5.74 16.33 -11.63
C GLY A 291 -4.65 15.76 -10.72
N ASN A 292 -4.44 14.44 -10.73
CA ASN A 292 -3.56 13.76 -9.77
C ASN A 292 -2.17 13.39 -10.30
N LYS A 293 -1.78 13.78 -11.52
CA LYS A 293 -0.46 13.43 -12.11
C LYS A 293 0.78 13.86 -11.30
N ARG A 294 0.60 14.78 -10.33
CA ARG A 294 1.66 15.28 -9.43
C ARG A 294 1.42 14.93 -7.96
N SER A 295 0.46 14.05 -7.71
CA SER A 295 0.15 13.56 -6.37
C SER A 295 0.93 12.28 -6.09
N ALA A 296 1.40 12.11 -4.85
CA ALA A 296 2.00 10.86 -4.41
C ALA A 296 1.03 9.68 -4.64
N GLY A 297 1.55 8.58 -5.19
CA GLY A 297 0.77 7.43 -5.62
C GLY A 297 0.30 7.49 -7.08
N PHE A 298 0.50 8.59 -7.80
CA PHE A 298 0.17 8.67 -9.24
C PHE A 298 1.18 9.48 -10.05
N THR A 299 2.40 9.66 -9.53
CA THR A 299 3.50 10.25 -10.29
C THR A 299 3.92 9.34 -11.45
N ASN A 300 4.55 9.90 -12.48
CA ASN A 300 5.04 9.10 -13.60
C ASN A 300 6.12 8.11 -13.15
N GLU A 301 6.94 8.52 -12.19
CA GLU A 301 8.06 7.75 -11.64
C GLU A 301 7.56 6.53 -10.85
N GLU A 302 6.57 6.69 -9.97
CA GLU A 302 5.95 5.57 -9.25
C GLU A 302 5.29 4.57 -10.21
N ARG A 303 4.53 5.09 -11.18
CA ARG A 303 3.83 4.26 -12.18
C ARG A 303 4.81 3.51 -13.08
N ALA A 304 5.85 4.18 -13.56
CA ALA A 304 6.89 3.56 -14.38
C ALA A 304 7.69 2.52 -13.60
N SER A 305 8.03 2.81 -12.34
CA SER A 305 8.69 1.87 -11.43
C SER A 305 7.87 0.58 -11.29
N PHE A 306 6.59 0.70 -10.91
CA PHE A 306 5.70 -0.44 -10.74
C PHE A 306 5.44 -1.19 -12.06
N GLY A 307 5.14 -0.47 -13.14
CA GLY A 307 4.89 -1.05 -14.46
C GLY A 307 6.10 -1.81 -15.01
N SER A 308 7.32 -1.31 -14.78
CA SER A 308 8.55 -2.00 -15.18
C SER A 308 8.75 -3.32 -14.43
N PHE A 309 8.36 -3.37 -13.15
CA PHE A 309 8.41 -4.58 -12.35
C PHE A 309 7.38 -5.62 -12.82
N LEU A 310 6.14 -5.20 -13.08
CA LEU A 310 5.12 -6.10 -13.66
C LEU A 310 5.60 -6.70 -15.00
N ALA A 311 6.20 -5.88 -15.86
CA ALA A 311 6.76 -6.34 -17.12
C ALA A 311 7.92 -7.37 -16.97
N SER A 312 8.48 -7.53 -15.76
CA SER A 312 9.56 -8.48 -15.47
C SER A 312 9.10 -9.91 -15.15
N GLY A 313 7.81 -10.22 -15.26
CA GLY A 313 7.26 -11.57 -15.03
C GLY A 313 6.21 -11.66 -13.92
N PHE A 314 5.81 -10.53 -13.36
CA PHE A 314 4.82 -10.43 -12.29
C PHE A 314 3.49 -9.87 -12.81
N VAL A 315 2.39 -10.35 -12.26
CA VAL A 315 1.04 -10.08 -12.76
C VAL A 315 0.17 -9.48 -11.66
N ASP A 316 -0.43 -8.33 -11.93
CA ASP A 316 -1.54 -7.79 -11.13
C ASP A 316 -2.76 -8.70 -11.29
N SER A 317 -3.04 -9.50 -10.26
CA SER A 317 -4.11 -10.52 -10.30
C SER A 317 -5.50 -9.90 -10.52
N PHE A 318 -5.78 -8.75 -9.89
CA PHE A 318 -7.07 -8.07 -10.02
C PHE A 318 -7.26 -7.59 -11.45
N ARG A 319 -6.26 -6.89 -12.00
CA ARG A 319 -6.34 -6.36 -13.36
C ARG A 319 -6.38 -7.48 -14.41
N ARG A 320 -5.74 -8.63 -14.14
CA ARG A 320 -5.80 -9.81 -15.01
C ARG A 320 -7.20 -10.42 -15.09
N LEU A 321 -7.92 -10.49 -13.98
CA LEU A 321 -9.29 -11.04 -13.93
C LEU A 321 -10.37 -10.00 -14.29
N HIS A 322 -10.09 -8.72 -14.04
CA HIS A 322 -11.05 -7.62 -14.16
C HIS A 322 -10.50 -6.46 -14.99
N ALA A 323 -10.00 -6.77 -16.19
CA ALA A 323 -9.27 -5.85 -17.06
C ALA A 323 -9.91 -4.47 -17.24
N HIS A 324 -11.24 -4.43 -17.39
CA HIS A 324 -12.00 -3.22 -17.68
C HIS A 324 -12.78 -2.67 -16.48
N THR A 325 -12.66 -3.28 -15.30
CA THR A 325 -13.39 -2.83 -14.12
C THR A 325 -12.66 -1.66 -13.47
N GLN A 326 -13.36 -0.54 -13.32
CA GLN A 326 -12.90 0.55 -12.47
C GLN A 326 -13.31 0.24 -11.02
N ALA A 327 -12.31 0.03 -10.17
CA ALA A 327 -12.49 -0.26 -8.76
C ALA A 327 -11.34 0.34 -7.96
N TYR A 328 -11.62 0.74 -6.73
CA TYR A 328 -10.69 1.42 -5.84
C TYR A 328 -10.57 0.66 -4.53
N THR A 329 -9.47 0.86 -3.83
CA THR A 329 -9.22 0.27 -2.51
C THR A 329 -9.00 1.34 -1.45
N TYR A 330 -8.72 2.59 -1.83
CA TYR A 330 -8.51 3.73 -0.93
C TYR A 330 -9.46 4.88 -1.24
N PHE A 331 -9.96 5.53 -0.18
CA PHE A 331 -10.75 6.75 -0.26
C PHE A 331 -10.38 7.73 0.85
N SER A 332 -9.99 8.95 0.48
CA SER A 332 -9.72 9.99 1.47
C SER A 332 -10.95 10.24 2.36
N TYR A 333 -10.74 10.35 3.67
CA TYR A 333 -11.79 10.81 4.60
C TYR A 333 -12.29 12.23 4.28
N ARG A 334 -11.51 13.03 3.54
CA ARG A 334 -11.87 14.39 3.17
C ARG A 334 -12.96 14.38 2.10
N SER A 335 -13.84 15.36 2.15
CA SER A 335 -14.82 15.65 1.09
C SER A 335 -15.77 14.49 0.77
N ASP A 336 -15.87 13.51 1.66
CA ASP A 336 -16.74 12.34 1.51
C ASP A 336 -16.43 11.51 0.26
N ALA A 337 -15.14 11.27 0.03
CA ALA A 337 -14.66 10.65 -1.19
C ALA A 337 -15.26 9.25 -1.42
N ARG A 338 -15.42 8.45 -0.36
CA ARG A 338 -16.00 7.10 -0.44
C ARG A 338 -17.44 7.12 -0.94
N ARG A 339 -18.32 7.94 -0.37
CA ARG A 339 -19.72 8.06 -0.83
C ARG A 339 -19.81 8.53 -2.28
N LYS A 340 -18.88 9.40 -2.70
CA LYS A 340 -18.83 9.93 -4.07
C LYS A 340 -18.05 9.04 -5.04
N ASN A 341 -17.60 7.86 -4.61
CA ASN A 341 -16.74 6.95 -5.36
C ASN A 341 -15.50 7.63 -5.99
N LYS A 342 -14.85 8.51 -5.23
CA LYS A 342 -13.62 9.22 -5.63
C LYS A 342 -12.42 8.55 -4.99
N GLY A 343 -12.03 7.39 -5.52
CA GLY A 343 -11.02 6.53 -4.91
C GLY A 343 -9.77 6.32 -5.75
N TRP A 344 -8.85 5.54 -5.19
CA TRP A 344 -7.59 5.10 -5.77
C TRP A 344 -7.46 3.60 -5.50
N ARG A 345 -6.89 2.82 -6.42
CA ARG A 345 -6.51 1.43 -6.18
C ARG A 345 -5.03 1.39 -5.81
N LEU A 346 -4.77 1.28 -4.51
CA LEU A 346 -3.42 1.28 -3.93
C LEU A 346 -3.02 -0.08 -3.35
N ASP A 347 -4.00 -0.96 -3.15
CA ASP A 347 -3.80 -2.27 -2.54
C ASP A 347 -3.85 -3.35 -3.62
N TYR A 348 -2.88 -4.26 -3.60
CA TYR A 348 -2.69 -5.24 -4.67
C TYR A 348 -2.44 -6.65 -4.15
N PHE A 349 -2.75 -7.62 -5.01
CA PHE A 349 -2.08 -8.91 -5.07
C PHE A 349 -1.37 -9.01 -6.42
N VAL A 350 -0.05 -8.90 -6.39
CA VAL A 350 0.85 -9.12 -7.53
C VAL A 350 1.44 -10.51 -7.38
N VAL A 351 1.30 -11.36 -8.40
CA VAL A 351 1.77 -12.75 -8.33
C VAL A 351 2.78 -13.04 -9.43
N SER A 352 3.72 -13.95 -9.17
CA SER A 352 4.51 -14.57 -10.24
C SER A 352 3.59 -15.11 -11.33
N ALA A 353 3.94 -14.92 -12.60
CA ALA A 353 3.10 -15.37 -13.72
C ALA A 353 2.75 -16.87 -13.63
N ALA A 354 3.65 -17.70 -13.09
CA ALA A 354 3.44 -19.14 -12.85
C ALA A 354 2.30 -19.46 -11.87
N LEU A 355 1.85 -18.52 -11.04
CA LEU A 355 0.72 -18.70 -10.14
C LEU A 355 -0.62 -18.33 -10.75
N MET A 356 -0.66 -17.65 -11.90
CA MET A 356 -1.94 -17.12 -12.42
C MET A 356 -2.97 -18.21 -12.72
N ASP A 357 -2.55 -19.40 -13.18
CA ASP A 357 -3.46 -20.52 -13.43
C ASP A 357 -4.07 -21.10 -12.14
N ARG A 358 -3.48 -20.77 -10.98
CA ARG A 358 -3.98 -21.14 -9.65
C ARG A 358 -4.85 -20.04 -9.04
N VAL A 359 -4.81 -18.80 -9.54
CA VAL A 359 -5.66 -17.71 -9.05
C VAL A 359 -7.09 -17.97 -9.49
N GLN A 360 -7.96 -18.26 -8.52
CA GLN A 360 -9.39 -18.45 -8.75
C GLN A 360 -10.17 -17.13 -8.68
N ASP A 361 -9.78 -16.24 -7.76
CA ASP A 361 -10.43 -14.96 -7.55
C ASP A 361 -9.45 -13.91 -6.99
N SER A 362 -9.71 -12.64 -7.30
CA SER A 362 -9.00 -11.47 -6.77
C SER A 362 -10.01 -10.34 -6.60
N ALA A 363 -10.47 -10.13 -5.37
CA ALA A 363 -11.67 -9.36 -5.08
C ALA A 363 -11.41 -8.20 -4.11
N ILE A 364 -12.23 -7.15 -4.23
CA ILE A 364 -12.23 -5.98 -3.35
C ILE A 364 -13.53 -5.96 -2.53
N ARG A 365 -13.43 -5.85 -1.21
CA ARG A 365 -14.58 -5.87 -0.28
C ARG A 365 -15.11 -4.46 -0.02
N SER A 366 -15.75 -3.90 -1.04
CA SER A 366 -16.15 -2.48 -1.13
C SER A 366 -17.17 -2.00 -0.09
N SER A 367 -17.94 -2.91 0.49
CA SER A 367 -18.93 -2.68 1.54
C SER A 367 -18.32 -2.61 2.94
N ILE A 368 -17.10 -3.12 3.15
CA ILE A 368 -16.50 -3.24 4.47
C ILE A 368 -15.94 -1.90 4.95
N GLN A 369 -16.29 -1.52 6.17
CA GLN A 369 -15.88 -0.27 6.80
C GLN A 369 -14.81 -0.50 7.88
N GLY A 370 -14.21 0.60 8.36
CA GLY A 370 -13.25 0.58 9.47
C GLY A 370 -11.94 1.30 9.16
N SER A 371 -11.59 1.42 7.89
CA SER A 371 -10.41 2.13 7.38
C SER A 371 -10.78 2.99 6.17
N ASP A 372 -9.90 3.92 5.80
CA ASP A 372 -9.92 4.60 4.50
C ASP A 372 -9.52 3.67 3.36
N HIS A 373 -8.94 2.51 3.67
CA HIS A 373 -8.77 1.41 2.74
C HIS A 373 -9.84 0.32 2.88
N LEU A 374 -10.01 -0.45 1.80
CA LEU A 374 -10.88 -1.60 1.70
C LEU A 374 -10.06 -2.90 1.78
N PRO A 375 -10.58 -3.96 2.41
CA PRO A 375 -9.96 -5.27 2.34
C PRO A 375 -9.93 -5.79 0.90
N ILE A 376 -8.80 -6.39 0.52
CA ILE A 376 -8.65 -7.15 -0.72
C ILE A 376 -8.42 -8.62 -0.41
N VAL A 377 -8.89 -9.50 -1.29
CA VAL A 377 -8.85 -10.95 -1.11
C VAL A 377 -8.30 -11.62 -2.36
N LEU A 378 -7.40 -12.58 -2.17
CA LEU A 378 -6.94 -13.51 -3.20
C LEU A 378 -7.35 -14.92 -2.83
N VAL A 379 -7.89 -15.67 -3.78
CA VAL A 379 -8.17 -17.11 -3.65
C VAL A 379 -7.26 -17.87 -4.62
N LEU A 380 -6.41 -18.74 -4.08
CA LEU A 380 -5.46 -19.57 -4.82
C LEU A 380 -5.83 -21.03 -4.67
N ARG A 381 -5.80 -21.82 -5.74
CA ARG A 381 -5.81 -23.29 -5.64
C ARG A 381 -4.49 -23.77 -5.03
N LYS A 382 -4.54 -24.75 -4.12
CA LYS A 382 -3.36 -25.35 -3.47
C LYS A 382 -2.42 -26.02 -4.45
#